data_AF-A0A6C2U7X6-F1
#
_entry.id   AF-A0A6C2U7X6-F1
#
_cell.length_a   1.000
_cell.length_b   1.000
_cell.length_c   1.000
_cell.angle_alpha   90.00
_cell.angle_beta   90.00
_cell.angle_gamma   90.00
#
_symmetry.space_group_name_H-M   'P 1'
#
loop_
_entity.id
_entity.type
_entity.pdbx_description
1 polymer ?
#
loop_
_entity_poly.entity_id
_entity_poly.type
_entity_poly.pdbx_seq_one_letter_code
_entity_poly.pdbx_strand_id
1 'polypeptide(L)'
;MKPLHGTSLLLGIGLALATGALAGKTDQLLEKAEAIAANLDRLENNGPAITAAFKLIGQYDTEVGPLFINGATRNGMPRSPKDGMELHYALIAIQQGLIDKTYTSENLEKHKSLLDGAAFETSAYFPGAVKSPANPSAVETAKVNASQTTAWGQPVSGQDSPARRPTGCYLAPGDIAVVRVPSALVDTGYSIRVGAHSWDLSKKPSIKRLDRVSIVYPIKKRDTLIANPLGGGIYLEVPYEADAGVVTLAMKNVVRAPFFSARSFDLTTLDAWNKTERTHPAPWADFETDKFMMQIPTAWLDQVEDPVALMADFDQAMDAVSELFGHPLVRSKTVLYTQPDVNMRGGANFPGYPQSNYPYNANKPGECRHTWMVKGPQHADWTVFHEVGHSQFCSKFRGEVEALVNLPTAAILNMKFGWSLDKAYGHAVMDMDQLTMEDIAAMWMVTENFRQGKEMDHSNKPGDEMKYQHRGFGKYIEIANLFGWEALSRFWHTDNANWKEGDKVPNNADPTDDRILRLSKAAGADLTPLIHFWGIQPEHPTALAAAMKKEGLKPSRKILERLQHYKTAIPMDNDAFRQHTHLVYPKGLNRRNNNPLFGPGWYEVQLPKYNEEHGKAAQAALQDIIDLYFPGMG
;
A
#
# COMPACT_ATOMS: atom_id res chain seq x y z
N MET A 1 -7.16 9.46 -16.78
CA MET A 1 -8.55 9.12 -17.16
C MET A 1 -8.62 8.93 -18.66
N LYS A 2 -8.99 7.72 -19.11
CA LYS A 2 -9.48 7.42 -20.45
C LYS A 2 -10.73 6.54 -20.24
N PRO A 3 -11.86 6.78 -20.91
CA PRO A 3 -13.08 6.02 -20.70
C PRO A 3 -13.07 4.69 -21.48
N LEU A 4 -13.98 3.79 -21.08
CA LEU A 4 -14.53 2.64 -21.83
C LEU A 4 -13.63 1.42 -22.03
N HIS A 5 -13.88 0.35 -21.24
CA HIS A 5 -13.64 -1.06 -21.62
C HIS A 5 -14.79 -1.98 -21.14
N GLY A 6 -16.03 -1.47 -21.05
CA GLY A 6 -17.22 -2.31 -20.87
C GLY A 6 -17.46 -3.27 -22.05
N THR A 7 -16.83 -3.02 -23.19
CA THR A 7 -16.97 -3.79 -24.44
C THR A 7 -16.25 -5.14 -24.43
N SER A 8 -15.22 -5.35 -23.61
CA SER A 8 -14.44 -6.59 -23.67
C SER A 8 -15.16 -7.82 -23.09
N LEU A 9 -16.10 -7.63 -22.15
CA LEU A 9 -16.88 -8.74 -21.59
C LEU A 9 -17.99 -9.16 -22.57
N LEU A 10 -18.60 -8.19 -23.26
CA LEU A 10 -19.67 -8.43 -24.25
C LEU A 10 -19.17 -9.11 -25.53
N LEU A 11 -17.96 -8.79 -26.00
CA LEU A 11 -17.37 -9.42 -27.19
C LEU A 11 -17.10 -10.92 -27.03
N GLY A 12 -16.97 -11.43 -25.79
CA GLY A 12 -16.85 -12.86 -25.51
C GLY A 12 -18.19 -13.59 -25.40
N ILE A 13 -19.28 -12.87 -25.10
CA ILE A 13 -20.64 -13.46 -24.97
C ILE A 13 -21.22 -13.78 -26.36
N GLY A 14 -20.88 -12.99 -27.38
CA GLY A 14 -21.40 -13.16 -28.74
C GLY A 14 -20.90 -14.39 -29.53
N LEU A 15 -20.07 -15.27 -28.95
CA LEU A 15 -19.46 -16.40 -29.67
C LEU A 15 -19.75 -17.80 -29.09
N ALA A 16 -20.62 -17.94 -28.10
CA ALA A 16 -21.01 -19.23 -27.53
C ALA A 16 -22.46 -19.58 -27.90
N LEU A 17 -22.70 -19.89 -29.19
CA LEU A 17 -23.94 -20.54 -29.61
C LEU A 17 -23.72 -22.04 -29.80
N ALA A 18 -24.63 -22.78 -29.18
CA ALA A 18 -24.95 -24.19 -29.36
C ALA A 18 -23.99 -25.21 -28.72
N THR A 19 -24.38 -25.75 -27.57
CA THR A 19 -24.75 -27.19 -27.45
C THR A 19 -25.37 -27.51 -26.07
N GLY A 20 -26.67 -27.84 -26.07
CA GLY A 20 -27.23 -28.92 -25.26
C GLY A 20 -27.53 -28.71 -23.76
N ALA A 21 -28.80 -28.36 -23.48
CA ALA A 21 -29.66 -28.86 -22.39
C ALA A 21 -29.42 -28.44 -20.93
N LEU A 22 -30.00 -27.29 -20.56
CA LEU A 22 -30.65 -27.04 -19.25
C LEU A 22 -32.00 -26.32 -19.50
N ALA A 23 -32.94 -27.00 -20.16
CA ALA A 23 -34.21 -26.42 -20.58
C ALA A 23 -35.11 -26.06 -19.38
N GLY A 24 -35.34 -24.76 -19.16
CA GLY A 24 -36.40 -24.24 -18.27
C GLY A 24 -35.99 -23.06 -17.40
N LYS A 25 -36.78 -21.97 -17.46
CA LYS A 25 -36.70 -20.68 -16.72
C LYS A 25 -35.37 -19.90 -16.78
N THR A 26 -34.23 -20.54 -16.55
CA THR A 26 -32.89 -19.92 -16.60
C THR A 26 -32.55 -19.40 -18.00
N ASP A 27 -32.97 -20.09 -19.07
CA ASP A 27 -32.79 -19.64 -20.46
C ASP A 27 -33.54 -18.32 -20.73
N GLN A 28 -34.76 -18.17 -20.19
CA GLN A 28 -35.54 -16.94 -20.34
C GLN A 28 -34.96 -15.77 -19.54
N LEU A 29 -34.33 -16.05 -18.39
CA LEU A 29 -33.59 -15.05 -17.63
C LEU A 29 -32.35 -14.61 -18.40
N LEU A 30 -31.62 -15.56 -19.01
CA LEU A 30 -30.42 -15.29 -19.79
C LEU A 30 -30.72 -14.39 -21.00
N GLU A 31 -31.74 -14.71 -21.79
CA GLU A 31 -32.13 -13.90 -22.96
C GLU A 31 -32.44 -12.44 -22.56
N LYS A 32 -33.18 -12.25 -21.46
CA LYS A 32 -33.46 -10.91 -20.93
C LYS A 32 -32.19 -10.21 -20.43
N ALA A 33 -31.30 -10.95 -19.75
CA ALA A 33 -30.06 -10.42 -19.23
C ALA A 33 -29.14 -9.96 -20.37
N GLU A 34 -28.99 -10.76 -21.42
CA GLU A 34 -28.21 -10.42 -22.60
C GLU A 34 -28.78 -9.19 -23.32
N ALA A 35 -30.10 -9.11 -23.46
CA ALA A 35 -30.76 -7.95 -24.07
C ALA A 35 -30.47 -6.64 -23.30
N ILE A 36 -30.50 -6.67 -21.96
CA ILE A 36 -30.17 -5.50 -21.14
C ILE A 36 -28.66 -5.22 -21.17
N ALA A 37 -27.82 -6.25 -21.05
CA ALA A 37 -26.36 -6.12 -21.05
C ALA A 37 -25.81 -5.58 -22.38
N ALA A 38 -26.46 -5.89 -23.51
CA ALA A 38 -26.13 -5.30 -24.80
C ALA A 38 -26.50 -3.81 -24.91
N ASN A 39 -27.32 -3.28 -24.00
CA ASN A 39 -27.88 -1.94 -24.05
C ASN A 39 -27.66 -1.15 -22.73
N LEU A 40 -26.55 -1.36 -22.04
CA LEU A 40 -26.27 -0.72 -20.73
C LEU A 40 -26.31 0.82 -20.77
N ASP A 41 -26.03 1.44 -21.91
CA ASP A 41 -26.14 2.90 -22.07
C ASP A 41 -27.57 3.41 -21.80
N ARG A 42 -28.59 2.57 -22.00
CA ARG A 42 -29.97 2.93 -21.67
C ARG A 42 -30.17 3.10 -20.16
N LEU A 43 -29.31 2.54 -19.31
CA LEU A 43 -29.44 2.67 -17.85
C LEU A 43 -29.08 4.08 -17.34
N GLU A 44 -28.50 4.95 -18.18
CA GLU A 44 -28.02 6.27 -17.77
C GLU A 44 -29.14 7.22 -17.34
N ASN A 45 -30.30 7.24 -18.01
CA ASN A 45 -31.41 8.12 -17.62
C ASN A 45 -32.77 7.64 -18.17
N ASN A 46 -32.97 6.32 -18.25
CA ASN A 46 -34.20 5.73 -18.78
C ASN A 46 -34.91 4.91 -17.69
N GLY A 47 -35.94 5.50 -17.07
CA GLY A 47 -36.72 4.87 -16.00
C GLY A 47 -37.17 3.44 -16.35
N PRO A 48 -37.84 3.20 -17.49
CA PRO A 48 -38.22 1.84 -17.91
C PRO A 48 -37.06 0.84 -18.01
N ALA A 49 -35.90 1.24 -18.53
CA ALA A 49 -34.73 0.36 -18.61
C ALA A 49 -34.16 0.05 -17.22
N ILE A 50 -34.10 1.05 -16.34
CA ILE A 50 -33.68 0.89 -14.94
C ILE A 50 -34.63 -0.06 -14.20
N THR A 51 -35.95 0.12 -14.33
CA THR A 51 -36.96 -0.78 -13.76
C THR A 51 -36.79 -2.21 -14.25
N ALA A 52 -36.57 -2.40 -15.56
CA ALA A 52 -36.37 -3.71 -16.14
C ALA A 52 -35.12 -4.40 -15.59
N ALA A 53 -34.02 -3.64 -15.40
CA ALA A 53 -32.78 -4.14 -14.81
C ALA A 53 -32.97 -4.58 -13.35
N PHE A 54 -33.58 -3.76 -12.49
CA PHE A 54 -33.84 -4.16 -11.09
C PHE A 54 -34.80 -5.35 -10.99
N LYS A 55 -35.85 -5.38 -11.83
CA LYS A 55 -36.77 -6.53 -11.88
C LYS A 55 -36.04 -7.82 -12.24
N LEU A 56 -35.14 -7.76 -13.23
CA LEU A 56 -34.34 -8.92 -13.62
C LEU A 56 -33.40 -9.36 -12.49
N ILE A 57 -32.74 -8.43 -11.81
CA ILE A 57 -31.87 -8.73 -10.65
C ILE A 57 -32.69 -9.44 -9.56
N GLY A 58 -33.86 -8.92 -9.18
CA GLY A 58 -34.71 -9.56 -8.18
C GLY A 58 -35.23 -10.95 -8.60
N GLN A 59 -35.51 -11.14 -9.89
CA GLN A 59 -35.84 -12.48 -10.43
C GLN A 59 -34.66 -13.44 -10.33
N TYR A 60 -33.46 -12.98 -10.69
CA TYR A 60 -32.23 -13.76 -10.56
C TYR A 60 -31.95 -14.12 -9.09
N ASP A 61 -32.05 -13.16 -8.17
CA ASP A 61 -31.81 -13.38 -6.74
C ASP A 61 -32.82 -14.39 -6.16
N THR A 62 -34.08 -14.36 -6.60
CA THR A 62 -35.12 -15.31 -6.17
C THR A 62 -34.92 -16.72 -6.76
N GLU A 63 -34.61 -16.82 -8.05
CA GLU A 63 -34.57 -18.10 -8.77
C GLU A 63 -33.22 -18.82 -8.66
N VAL A 64 -32.12 -18.06 -8.53
CA VAL A 64 -30.74 -18.57 -8.54
C VAL A 64 -30.02 -18.29 -7.22
N GLY A 65 -30.35 -17.19 -6.56
CA GLY A 65 -29.66 -16.66 -5.39
C GLY A 65 -28.68 -15.53 -5.76
N PRO A 66 -28.42 -14.58 -4.86
CA PRO A 66 -27.57 -13.42 -5.16
C PRO A 66 -26.14 -13.78 -5.55
N LEU A 67 -25.55 -12.94 -6.40
CA LEU A 67 -24.14 -13.06 -6.80
C LEU A 67 -23.22 -13.13 -5.57
N PHE A 68 -22.18 -13.96 -5.66
CA PHE A 68 -21.20 -14.25 -4.61
C PHE A 68 -21.75 -14.87 -3.32
N ILE A 69 -23.06 -15.14 -3.26
CA ILE A 69 -23.72 -15.85 -2.15
C ILE A 69 -24.19 -17.23 -2.62
N ASN A 70 -24.75 -17.31 -3.82
CA ASN A 70 -25.24 -18.57 -4.39
C ASN A 70 -24.13 -19.60 -4.62
N GLY A 71 -24.54 -20.87 -4.77
CA GLY A 71 -23.61 -21.99 -4.91
C GLY A 71 -22.65 -21.89 -6.11
N ALA A 72 -23.07 -21.24 -7.20
CA ALA A 72 -22.28 -21.12 -8.43
C ALA A 72 -21.16 -20.06 -8.32
N THR A 73 -21.38 -19.00 -7.53
CA THR A 73 -20.53 -17.80 -7.52
C THR A 73 -19.86 -17.51 -6.17
N ARG A 74 -20.21 -18.24 -5.10
CA ARG A 74 -19.68 -18.04 -3.73
C ARG A 74 -18.16 -18.07 -3.56
N ASN A 75 -17.44 -18.72 -4.47
CA ASN A 75 -15.98 -18.83 -4.45
C ASN A 75 -15.30 -17.89 -5.46
N GLY A 76 -16.07 -16.96 -6.03
CA GLY A 76 -15.68 -16.17 -7.18
C GLY A 76 -15.81 -16.94 -8.50
N MET A 77 -15.63 -16.22 -9.60
CA MET A 77 -15.70 -16.73 -10.96
C MET A 77 -14.43 -16.39 -11.73
N PRO A 78 -14.03 -17.18 -12.74
CA PRO A 78 -13.00 -16.74 -13.68
C PRO A 78 -13.49 -15.49 -14.44
N ARG A 79 -12.57 -14.63 -14.86
CA ARG A 79 -12.90 -13.49 -15.73
C ARG A 79 -13.10 -13.93 -17.17
N SER A 80 -12.37 -14.97 -17.60
CA SER A 80 -12.58 -15.60 -18.89
C SER A 80 -13.95 -16.28 -18.91
N PRO A 81 -14.74 -16.11 -19.99
CA PRO A 81 -16.01 -16.81 -20.15
C PRO A 81 -15.86 -18.31 -19.90
N LYS A 82 -16.87 -18.89 -19.26
CA LYS A 82 -16.93 -20.30 -18.91
C LYS A 82 -18.36 -20.77 -19.13
N ASP A 83 -18.49 -21.88 -19.84
CA ASP A 83 -19.77 -22.49 -20.15
C ASP A 83 -20.62 -22.71 -18.88
N GLY A 84 -21.89 -22.34 -18.96
CA GLY A 84 -22.85 -22.42 -17.86
C GLY A 84 -22.75 -21.28 -16.83
N MET A 85 -21.97 -20.22 -17.10
CA MET A 85 -21.89 -19.01 -16.27
C MET A 85 -22.37 -17.73 -16.98
N GLU A 86 -22.92 -17.85 -18.18
CA GLU A 86 -23.34 -16.74 -19.06
C GLU A 86 -24.29 -15.79 -18.33
N LEU A 87 -25.29 -16.35 -17.64
CA LEU A 87 -26.26 -15.58 -16.87
C LEU A 87 -25.57 -14.76 -15.76
N HIS A 88 -24.60 -15.34 -15.06
CA HIS A 88 -23.87 -14.65 -13.99
C HIS A 88 -23.03 -13.49 -14.52
N TYR A 89 -22.37 -13.67 -15.67
CA TYR A 89 -21.62 -12.60 -16.33
C TYR A 89 -22.54 -11.46 -16.78
N ALA A 90 -23.69 -11.80 -17.36
CA ALA A 90 -24.70 -10.81 -17.74
C ALA A 90 -25.20 -10.04 -16.51
N LEU A 91 -25.50 -10.71 -15.39
CA LEU A 91 -25.92 -10.06 -14.15
C LEU A 91 -24.84 -9.14 -13.56
N ILE A 92 -23.56 -9.55 -13.59
CA ILE A 92 -22.46 -8.65 -13.20
C ILE A 92 -22.46 -7.41 -14.08
N ALA A 93 -22.57 -7.57 -15.40
CA ALA A 93 -22.54 -6.44 -16.33
C ALA A 93 -23.71 -5.46 -16.06
N ILE A 94 -24.89 -5.98 -15.75
CA ILE A 94 -26.08 -5.16 -15.43
C ILE A 94 -25.92 -4.45 -14.09
N GLN A 95 -25.55 -5.16 -13.02
CA GLN A 95 -25.33 -4.55 -11.71
C GLN A 95 -24.23 -3.48 -11.76
N GLN A 96 -23.14 -3.76 -12.48
CA GLN A 96 -22.06 -2.80 -12.69
C GLN A 96 -22.52 -1.61 -13.54
N GLY A 97 -23.30 -1.83 -14.58
CA GLY A 97 -23.88 -0.78 -15.41
C GLY A 97 -24.81 0.15 -14.63
N LEU A 98 -25.63 -0.38 -13.72
CA LEU A 98 -26.45 0.41 -12.80
C LEU A 98 -25.57 1.30 -11.90
N ILE A 99 -24.55 0.73 -11.24
CA ILE A 99 -23.61 1.49 -10.39
C ILE A 99 -22.95 2.62 -11.19
N ASP A 100 -22.45 2.31 -12.39
CA ASP A 100 -21.63 3.25 -13.16
C ASP A 100 -22.45 4.36 -13.86
N LYS A 101 -23.70 4.07 -14.23
CA LYS A 101 -24.49 4.96 -15.11
C LYS A 101 -25.75 5.51 -14.44
N THR A 102 -26.37 4.77 -13.53
CA THR A 102 -27.67 5.13 -12.98
C THR A 102 -27.55 5.96 -11.71
N TYR A 103 -26.60 5.66 -10.82
CA TYR A 103 -26.49 6.30 -9.51
C TYR A 103 -25.74 7.65 -9.57
N THR A 104 -26.25 8.60 -10.36
CA THR A 104 -25.72 9.96 -10.53
C THR A 104 -26.52 10.99 -9.73
N SER A 105 -25.95 12.16 -9.43
CA SER A 105 -26.66 13.23 -8.70
C SER A 105 -27.99 13.63 -9.36
N GLU A 106 -28.04 13.68 -10.70
CA GLU A 106 -29.26 14.00 -11.45
C GLU A 106 -30.33 12.91 -11.27
N ASN A 107 -29.95 11.64 -11.41
CA ASN A 107 -30.91 10.54 -11.34
C ASN A 107 -31.45 10.32 -9.93
N LEU A 108 -30.67 10.64 -8.88
CA LEU A 108 -31.18 10.60 -7.50
C LEU A 108 -32.32 11.60 -7.28
N GLU A 109 -32.39 12.67 -8.06
CA GLU A 109 -33.52 13.60 -8.05
C GLU A 109 -34.65 13.10 -8.96
N LYS A 110 -34.32 12.76 -10.21
CA LYS A 110 -35.30 12.45 -11.25
C LYS A 110 -36.00 11.10 -11.08
N HIS A 111 -35.26 10.09 -10.65
CA HIS A 111 -35.73 8.69 -10.50
C HIS A 111 -35.74 8.26 -9.02
N LYS A 112 -35.93 9.21 -8.09
CA LYS A 112 -35.88 8.94 -6.65
C LYS A 112 -36.73 7.74 -6.23
N SER A 113 -37.99 7.68 -6.67
CA SER A 113 -38.91 6.58 -6.33
C SER A 113 -38.51 5.22 -6.88
N LEU A 114 -37.60 5.20 -7.87
CA LEU A 114 -37.07 4.00 -8.51
C LEU A 114 -35.79 3.51 -7.84
N LEU A 115 -35.01 4.43 -7.27
CA LEU A 115 -33.69 4.15 -6.68
C LEU A 115 -33.72 4.01 -5.16
N ASP A 116 -34.67 4.65 -4.48
CA ASP A 116 -34.83 4.57 -3.03
C ASP A 116 -35.31 3.17 -2.62
N GLY A 117 -34.50 2.49 -1.80
CA GLY A 117 -34.72 1.09 -1.40
C GLY A 117 -34.26 0.05 -2.43
N ALA A 118 -33.66 0.48 -3.56
CA ALA A 118 -33.16 -0.43 -4.58
C ALA A 118 -31.78 -1.01 -4.20
N ALA A 119 -31.79 -1.96 -3.27
CA ALA A 119 -30.60 -2.66 -2.80
C ALA A 119 -30.22 -3.83 -3.72
N PHE A 120 -28.92 -4.12 -3.85
CA PHE A 120 -28.47 -5.42 -4.33
C PHE A 120 -28.28 -6.36 -3.15
N GLU A 121 -28.87 -7.55 -3.20
CA GLU A 121 -28.72 -8.55 -2.13
C GLU A 121 -27.27 -9.03 -1.98
N THR A 122 -26.45 -8.92 -3.04
CA THR A 122 -24.99 -9.16 -3.01
C THR A 122 -24.25 -8.29 -1.98
N SER A 123 -24.84 -7.17 -1.56
CA SER A 123 -24.31 -6.34 -0.47
C SER A 123 -24.10 -7.12 0.82
N ALA A 124 -24.90 -8.17 1.08
CA ALA A 124 -24.73 -9.05 2.24
C ALA A 124 -23.40 -9.82 2.24
N TYR A 125 -22.81 -10.03 1.07
CA TYR A 125 -21.46 -10.60 0.92
C TYR A 125 -20.39 -9.50 0.96
N PHE A 126 -20.50 -8.48 0.10
CA PHE A 126 -19.53 -7.39 0.06
C PHE A 126 -20.16 -6.09 -0.48
N PRO A 127 -19.93 -4.92 0.16
CA PRO A 127 -19.06 -4.69 1.33
C PRO A 127 -19.63 -5.24 2.65
N GLY A 128 -20.91 -5.57 2.72
CA GLY A 128 -21.55 -6.10 3.92
C GLY A 128 -22.92 -5.44 4.10
N ALA A 129 -23.88 -6.21 4.62
CA ALA A 129 -25.23 -5.71 4.85
C ALA A 129 -25.31 -4.92 6.16
N VAL A 130 -26.14 -3.88 6.16
CA VAL A 130 -26.67 -3.23 7.35
C VAL A 130 -28.10 -2.81 7.08
N LYS A 131 -28.97 -2.86 8.08
CA LYS A 131 -30.36 -2.43 7.94
C LYS A 131 -30.45 -0.91 7.84
N SER A 132 -31.43 -0.40 7.12
CA SER A 132 -31.79 1.03 7.12
C SER A 132 -32.01 1.53 8.56
N PRO A 133 -31.73 2.81 8.85
CA PRO A 133 -31.88 3.35 10.20
C PRO A 133 -33.34 3.35 10.63
N ALA A 134 -33.59 3.03 11.91
CA ALA A 134 -34.95 3.00 12.47
C ALA A 134 -35.66 4.37 12.40
N ASN A 135 -34.90 5.46 12.45
CA ASN A 135 -35.40 6.82 12.26
C ASN A 135 -34.63 7.54 11.14
N PRO A 136 -35.10 7.47 9.88
CA PRO A 136 -34.50 8.17 8.74
C PRO A 136 -34.38 9.69 8.88
N SER A 137 -35.17 10.30 9.78
CA SER A 137 -35.14 11.75 10.02
C SER A 137 -34.12 12.18 11.08
N ALA A 138 -33.54 11.23 11.82
CA ALA A 138 -32.46 11.52 12.76
C ALA A 138 -31.27 12.16 12.03
N VAL A 139 -30.63 13.11 12.69
CA VAL A 139 -29.48 13.84 12.15
C VAL A 139 -28.23 13.35 12.87
N GLU A 140 -27.35 12.71 12.12
CA GLU A 140 -26.00 12.39 12.58
C GLU A 140 -25.03 13.49 12.17
N THR A 141 -24.10 13.85 13.04
CA THR A 141 -23.09 14.87 12.73
C THR A 141 -21.68 14.29 12.75
N ALA A 142 -20.84 14.74 11.82
CA ALA A 142 -19.43 14.34 11.77
C ALA A 142 -18.54 15.58 11.65
N LYS A 143 -17.51 15.65 12.51
CA LYS A 143 -16.41 16.61 12.35
C LYS A 143 -15.33 15.98 11.48
N VAL A 144 -14.90 16.72 10.46
CA VAL A 144 -13.87 16.27 9.52
C VAL A 144 -12.89 17.40 9.23
N ASN A 145 -11.61 17.08 9.04
CA ASN A 145 -10.62 18.01 8.53
C ASN A 145 -10.82 18.17 7.02
N ALA A 146 -11.43 19.27 6.60
CA ALA A 146 -11.65 19.64 5.21
C ALA A 146 -10.48 20.45 4.61
N SER A 147 -9.27 20.32 5.15
CA SER A 147 -8.04 20.84 4.54
C SER A 147 -7.16 19.70 3.99
N GLN A 148 -6.56 19.96 2.83
CA GLN A 148 -5.45 19.25 2.24
C GLN A 148 -4.56 20.29 1.56
N THR A 149 -3.82 21.05 2.37
CA THR A 149 -2.97 22.15 1.88
C THR A 149 -1.86 21.63 0.96
N THR A 150 -1.17 22.54 0.28
CA THR A 150 0.01 22.21 -0.55
C THR A 150 1.01 21.38 0.26
N ALA A 151 1.49 20.28 -0.32
CA ALA A 151 2.51 19.44 0.29
C ALA A 151 3.87 20.15 0.29
N TRP A 152 4.66 19.94 1.34
CA TRP A 152 6.03 20.46 1.43
C TRP A 152 7.05 19.40 0.99
N GLY A 153 8.02 19.83 0.18
CA GLY A 153 9.12 18.98 -0.28
C GLY A 153 8.83 18.20 -1.56
N GLN A 154 9.63 17.17 -1.81
CA GLN A 154 9.48 16.30 -2.98
C GLN A 154 8.10 15.61 -2.99
N PRO A 155 7.56 15.31 -4.19
CA PRO A 155 6.27 14.68 -4.31
C PRO A 155 6.26 13.27 -3.71
N VAL A 156 5.19 12.91 -3.02
CA VAL A 156 4.92 11.52 -2.60
C VAL A 156 3.73 10.93 -3.38
N SER A 157 3.62 9.60 -3.39
CA SER A 157 2.57 8.89 -4.13
C SER A 157 1.17 9.36 -3.73
N GLY A 158 0.39 9.82 -4.72
CA GLY A 158 -1.01 10.21 -4.53
C GLY A 158 -1.22 11.48 -3.71
N GLN A 159 -0.19 12.33 -3.56
CA GLN A 159 -0.24 13.57 -2.77
C GLN A 159 -1.30 14.58 -3.24
N ASP A 160 -1.56 14.62 -4.55
CA ASP A 160 -2.46 15.56 -5.25
C ASP A 160 -3.86 14.96 -5.45
N SER A 161 -4.01 13.67 -5.16
CA SER A 161 -5.31 13.02 -5.14
C SER A 161 -6.08 13.43 -3.88
N PRO A 162 -7.42 13.52 -3.93
CA PRO A 162 -8.20 13.93 -2.77
C PRO A 162 -7.87 13.14 -1.49
N ALA A 163 -7.81 13.84 -0.36
CA ALA A 163 -7.68 13.24 0.96
C ALA A 163 -9.05 12.76 1.42
N ARG A 164 -9.12 11.48 1.79
CA ARG A 164 -10.35 10.84 2.26
C ARG A 164 -10.50 11.02 3.76
N ARG A 165 -11.67 11.45 4.22
CA ARG A 165 -12.00 11.66 5.63
C ARG A 165 -13.25 10.86 6.05
N PRO A 166 -13.15 9.87 6.96
CA PRO A 166 -14.29 9.14 7.48
C PRO A 166 -15.25 10.04 8.26
N THR A 167 -16.53 9.71 8.19
CA THR A 167 -17.59 10.41 8.93
C THR A 167 -18.11 9.62 10.14
N GLY A 168 -17.72 8.35 10.28
CA GLY A 168 -18.34 7.42 11.23
C GLY A 168 -19.78 7.05 10.88
N CYS A 169 -20.20 7.29 9.63
CA CYS A 169 -21.52 6.93 9.12
C CYS A 169 -21.40 5.97 7.93
N TYR A 170 -22.45 5.17 7.75
CA TYR A 170 -22.59 4.17 6.70
C TYR A 170 -23.97 4.34 6.04
N LEU A 171 -24.00 4.22 4.72
CA LEU A 171 -25.23 4.16 3.95
C LEU A 171 -25.72 2.71 3.89
N ALA A 172 -26.94 2.44 4.35
CA ALA A 172 -27.53 1.12 4.16
C ALA A 172 -27.75 0.83 2.67
N PRO A 173 -27.57 -0.42 2.20
CA PRO A 173 -27.71 -0.75 0.79
C PRO A 173 -29.05 -0.31 0.21
N GLY A 174 -29.02 0.43 -0.90
CA GLY A 174 -30.23 0.91 -1.59
C GLY A 174 -30.88 2.17 -1.01
N ASP A 175 -30.53 2.59 0.20
CA ASP A 175 -31.08 3.82 0.79
C ASP A 175 -30.56 5.07 0.06
N ILE A 176 -31.35 6.15 0.07
CA ILE A 176 -30.90 7.49 -0.29
C ILE A 176 -30.71 8.33 0.98
N ALA A 177 -29.49 8.83 1.21
CA ALA A 177 -29.18 9.74 2.29
C ALA A 177 -29.01 11.18 1.82
N VAL A 178 -29.15 12.12 2.74
CA VAL A 178 -28.85 13.54 2.52
C VAL A 178 -27.63 13.90 3.35
N VAL A 179 -26.58 14.43 2.71
CA VAL A 179 -25.43 15.03 3.37
C VAL A 179 -25.49 16.54 3.23
N ARG A 180 -25.68 17.23 4.35
CA ARG A 180 -25.64 18.68 4.45
C ARG A 180 -24.24 19.15 4.79
N VAL A 181 -23.69 20.00 3.93
CA VAL A 181 -22.34 20.58 4.05
C VAL A 181 -22.38 22.09 4.38
N PRO A 182 -21.28 22.67 4.89
CA PRO A 182 -21.09 24.11 4.89
C PRO A 182 -21.09 24.69 3.46
N SER A 183 -21.60 25.91 3.30
CA SER A 183 -21.65 26.58 1.98
C SER A 183 -20.28 26.74 1.32
N ALA A 184 -19.21 26.84 2.13
CA ALA A 184 -17.83 26.97 1.63
C ALA A 184 -17.33 25.74 0.85
N LEU A 185 -17.97 24.58 1.00
CA LEU A 185 -17.59 23.35 0.28
C LEU A 185 -18.33 23.19 -1.06
N VAL A 186 -19.33 24.04 -1.34
CA VAL A 186 -20.17 23.93 -2.53
C VAL A 186 -19.42 24.47 -3.74
N ASP A 187 -19.37 23.67 -4.81
CA ASP A 187 -18.68 24.01 -6.07
C ASP A 187 -17.18 24.27 -5.95
N THR A 188 -16.53 23.79 -4.89
CA THR A 188 -15.09 23.96 -4.64
C THR A 188 -14.26 22.68 -4.80
N GLY A 189 -14.82 21.67 -5.50
CA GLY A 189 -14.12 20.42 -5.82
C GLY A 189 -14.29 19.28 -4.80
N TYR A 190 -14.87 19.55 -3.63
CA TYR A 190 -15.21 18.51 -2.66
C TYR A 190 -16.26 17.55 -3.21
N SER A 191 -16.19 16.31 -2.74
CA SER A 191 -17.15 15.26 -3.07
C SER A 191 -17.47 14.39 -1.87
N ILE A 192 -18.62 13.72 -1.89
CA ILE A 192 -18.98 12.68 -0.93
C ILE A 192 -18.77 11.32 -1.57
N ARG A 193 -17.99 10.45 -0.94
CA ARG A 193 -17.83 9.05 -1.35
C ARG A 193 -18.73 8.15 -0.51
N VAL A 194 -19.36 7.18 -1.17
CA VAL A 194 -20.07 6.06 -0.53
C VAL A 194 -19.35 4.75 -0.88
N GLY A 195 -18.78 4.08 0.12
CA GLY A 195 -17.96 2.87 -0.01
C GLY A 195 -16.46 3.18 -0.02
N ALA A 196 -15.69 2.53 0.86
CA ALA A 196 -14.25 2.77 0.98
C ALA A 196 -13.40 2.08 -0.10
N HIS A 197 -13.86 0.94 -0.62
CA HIS A 197 -13.15 0.16 -1.64
C HIS A 197 -13.21 0.83 -3.02
N SER A 198 -12.21 1.69 -3.28
CA SER A 198 -12.13 2.51 -4.49
C SER A 198 -11.31 1.89 -5.64
N TRP A 199 -10.72 0.71 -5.44
CA TRP A 199 -9.99 0.02 -6.50
C TRP A 199 -10.93 -0.71 -7.46
N ASP A 200 -10.74 -0.44 -8.75
CA ASP A 200 -11.38 -1.17 -9.85
C ASP A 200 -10.68 -2.52 -10.07
N LEU A 201 -11.44 -3.61 -9.93
CA LEU A 201 -10.92 -4.98 -10.07
C LEU A 201 -11.20 -5.62 -11.44
N SER A 202 -11.66 -4.86 -12.44
CA SER A 202 -11.99 -5.37 -13.79
C SER A 202 -10.82 -6.07 -14.48
N LYS A 203 -9.58 -5.70 -14.14
CA LYS A 203 -8.35 -6.30 -14.69
C LYS A 203 -7.92 -7.59 -13.97
N LYS A 204 -8.67 -8.05 -12.97
CA LYS A 204 -8.34 -9.28 -12.24
C LYS A 204 -8.78 -10.53 -13.01
N PRO A 205 -7.97 -11.61 -12.96
CA PRO A 205 -8.30 -12.87 -13.64
C PRO A 205 -9.47 -13.61 -13.00
N SER A 206 -9.86 -13.24 -11.78
CA SER A 206 -11.06 -13.73 -11.11
C SER A 206 -11.92 -12.58 -10.61
N ILE A 207 -13.23 -12.76 -10.68
CA ILE A 207 -14.28 -11.87 -10.17
C ILE A 207 -14.65 -12.37 -8.78
N LYS A 208 -14.37 -11.58 -7.74
CA LYS A 208 -14.64 -11.94 -6.33
C LYS A 208 -15.60 -10.99 -5.62
N ARG A 209 -15.93 -9.87 -6.27
CA ARG A 209 -16.96 -8.87 -5.97
C ARG A 209 -17.25 -8.11 -7.27
N LEU A 210 -18.26 -7.24 -7.29
CA LEU A 210 -18.40 -6.27 -8.39
C LEU A 210 -17.13 -5.41 -8.52
N ASP A 211 -16.78 -5.03 -9.75
CA ASP A 211 -15.47 -4.43 -10.03
C ASP A 211 -15.29 -3.07 -9.36
N ARG A 212 -16.32 -2.23 -9.42
CA ARG A 212 -16.39 -0.95 -8.69
C ARG A 212 -17.57 -1.01 -7.73
N VAL A 213 -17.30 -0.74 -6.46
CA VAL A 213 -18.26 -0.84 -5.36
C VAL A 213 -18.44 0.46 -4.59
N SER A 214 -17.75 1.53 -5.02
CA SER A 214 -17.87 2.86 -4.42
C SER A 214 -18.37 3.87 -5.44
N ILE A 215 -19.16 4.85 -5.00
CA ILE A 215 -19.67 5.95 -5.82
C ILE A 215 -19.21 7.28 -5.21
N VAL A 216 -18.91 8.27 -6.04
CA VAL A 216 -18.46 9.60 -5.63
C VAL A 216 -19.41 10.67 -6.19
N TYR A 217 -19.97 11.49 -5.32
CA TYR A 217 -20.94 12.54 -5.63
C TYR A 217 -20.30 13.92 -5.42
N PRO A 218 -20.17 14.76 -6.47
CA PRO A 218 -19.66 16.11 -6.31
C PRO A 218 -20.62 16.97 -5.48
N ILE A 219 -20.06 17.82 -4.61
CA ILE A 219 -20.85 18.73 -3.78
C ILE A 219 -21.20 19.98 -4.60
N LYS A 220 -22.39 19.96 -5.20
CA LYS A 220 -22.94 21.05 -6.05
C LYS A 220 -24.00 21.90 -5.37
N LYS A 221 -24.44 21.49 -4.19
CA LYS A 221 -25.39 22.21 -3.35
C LYS A 221 -25.18 21.81 -1.90
N ARG A 222 -25.73 22.61 -0.98
CA ARG A 222 -25.58 22.37 0.46
C ARG A 222 -26.12 21.00 0.88
N ASP A 223 -27.23 20.56 0.32
CA ASP A 223 -27.85 19.26 0.60
C ASP A 223 -27.56 18.32 -0.57
N THR A 224 -26.54 17.47 -0.45
CA THR A 224 -26.16 16.51 -1.47
C THR A 224 -26.86 15.18 -1.22
N LEU A 225 -27.60 14.68 -2.22
CA LEU A 225 -28.15 13.32 -2.20
C LEU A 225 -27.05 12.32 -2.55
N ILE A 226 -26.99 11.23 -1.79
CA ILE A 226 -26.08 10.12 -2.03
C ILE A 226 -26.82 8.80 -1.98
N ALA A 227 -26.37 7.82 -2.75
CA ALA A 227 -26.89 6.47 -2.73
C ALA A 227 -25.83 5.47 -3.18
N ASN A 228 -26.02 4.19 -2.88
CA ASN A 228 -25.23 3.10 -3.45
C ASN A 228 -26.06 1.81 -3.26
N PRO A 229 -26.34 1.02 -4.32
CA PRO A 229 -27.12 -0.22 -4.18
C PRO A 229 -26.43 -1.26 -3.29
N LEU A 230 -25.11 -1.12 -3.09
CA LEU A 230 -24.31 -1.97 -2.19
C LEU A 230 -24.16 -1.40 -0.78
N GLY A 231 -24.55 -0.14 -0.56
CA GLY A 231 -24.23 0.61 0.65
C GLY A 231 -22.75 0.97 0.74
N GLY A 232 -22.31 1.41 1.92
CA GLY A 232 -20.89 1.68 2.18
C GLY A 232 -20.66 2.80 3.18
N GLY A 233 -19.44 2.88 3.73
CA GLY A 233 -19.02 3.99 4.57
C GLY A 233 -19.10 5.32 3.83
N ILE A 234 -19.41 6.40 4.54
CA ILE A 234 -19.56 7.75 3.97
C ILE A 234 -18.30 8.56 4.30
N TYR A 235 -17.68 9.15 3.27
CA TYR A 235 -16.44 9.91 3.40
C TYR A 235 -16.55 11.27 2.70
N LEU A 236 -15.89 12.29 3.26
CA LEU A 236 -15.58 13.51 2.53
C LEU A 236 -14.27 13.29 1.74
N GLU A 237 -14.31 13.56 0.44
CA GLU A 237 -13.12 13.65 -0.40
C GLU A 237 -12.75 15.14 -0.49
N VAL A 238 -11.64 15.48 0.16
CA VAL A 238 -11.08 16.83 0.26
C VAL A 238 -10.13 17.03 -0.93
N PRO A 239 -10.36 18.02 -1.82
CA PRO A 239 -9.47 18.24 -2.96
C PRO A 239 -8.11 18.77 -2.51
N TYR A 240 -7.07 18.50 -3.29
CA TYR A 240 -5.75 19.08 -3.04
C TYR A 240 -5.80 20.62 -3.09
N GLU A 241 -5.00 21.27 -2.26
CA GLU A 241 -4.96 22.72 -2.02
C GLU A 241 -6.17 23.30 -1.27
N ALA A 242 -7.11 22.46 -0.83
CA ALA A 242 -8.19 22.87 0.05
C ALA A 242 -7.68 23.33 1.41
N ASP A 243 -8.27 24.41 1.93
CA ASP A 243 -8.03 24.87 3.30
C ASP A 243 -9.30 25.35 4.02
N ALA A 244 -10.31 24.48 4.14
CA ALA A 244 -11.57 24.81 4.83
C ALA A 244 -11.54 24.56 6.35
N GLY A 245 -10.43 24.04 6.88
CA GLY A 245 -10.25 23.70 8.28
C GLY A 245 -11.16 22.54 8.74
N VAL A 246 -11.40 22.47 10.04
CA VAL A 246 -12.34 21.48 10.61
C VAL A 246 -13.77 21.97 10.39
N VAL A 247 -14.58 21.15 9.73
CA VAL A 247 -15.98 21.43 9.43
C VAL A 247 -16.89 20.36 10.01
N THR A 248 -18.17 20.70 10.19
CA THR A 248 -19.21 19.75 10.59
C THR A 248 -20.12 19.44 9.42
N LEU A 249 -20.30 18.16 9.14
CA LEU A 249 -21.29 17.63 8.20
C LEU A 249 -22.50 17.14 8.99
N ALA A 250 -23.70 17.28 8.44
CA ALA A 250 -24.93 16.73 9.01
C ALA A 250 -25.57 15.76 8.01
N MET A 251 -25.94 14.57 8.47
CA MET A 251 -26.40 13.47 7.63
C MET A 251 -27.75 12.95 8.11
N LYS A 252 -28.66 12.66 7.18
CA LYS A 252 -29.95 12.02 7.44
C LYS A 252 -30.06 10.73 6.66
N ASN A 253 -30.85 9.80 7.20
CA ASN A 253 -31.03 8.46 6.65
C ASN A 253 -29.71 7.69 6.51
N VAL A 254 -28.90 7.74 7.56
CA VAL A 254 -27.61 7.02 7.66
C VAL A 254 -27.59 6.17 8.91
N VAL A 255 -26.72 5.16 8.91
CA VAL A 255 -26.46 4.29 10.06
C VAL A 255 -25.09 4.65 10.63
N ARG A 256 -24.94 4.63 11.96
CA ARG A 256 -23.61 4.79 12.57
C ARG A 256 -22.70 3.60 12.25
N ALA A 257 -21.43 3.87 12.02
CA ALA A 257 -20.39 2.87 11.85
C ALA A 257 -19.39 2.95 13.01
N PRO A 258 -18.73 1.83 13.39
CA PRO A 258 -17.64 1.90 14.33
C PRO A 258 -16.53 2.83 13.80
N PHE A 259 -16.17 3.82 14.59
CA PHE A 259 -15.13 4.77 14.24
C PHE A 259 -14.31 5.12 15.47
N PHE A 260 -13.01 4.83 15.40
CA PHE A 260 -12.07 5.28 16.40
C PHE A 260 -11.24 6.44 15.85
N SER A 261 -11.43 7.62 16.45
CA SER A 261 -10.70 8.82 16.07
C SER A 261 -9.63 9.12 17.12
N ALA A 262 -8.37 9.15 16.69
CA ALA A 262 -7.24 9.67 17.45
C ALA A 262 -6.79 11.04 16.89
N ARG A 263 -7.66 11.72 16.14
CA ARG A 263 -7.42 13.06 15.59
C ARG A 263 -7.43 14.11 16.69
N SER A 264 -6.54 15.09 16.58
CA SER A 264 -6.38 16.15 17.59
C SER A 264 -7.64 16.98 17.89
N PHE A 265 -8.60 17.04 16.98
CA PHE A 265 -9.83 17.85 17.11
C PHE A 265 -11.09 17.06 17.49
N ASP A 266 -11.02 15.72 17.56
CA ASP A 266 -12.19 14.86 17.75
C ASP A 266 -11.79 13.48 18.31
N LEU A 267 -11.29 13.43 19.54
CA LEU A 267 -10.76 12.20 20.14
C LEU A 267 -11.87 11.26 20.66
N THR A 268 -11.81 9.99 20.27
CA THR A 268 -12.58 8.89 20.87
C THR A 268 -11.87 8.37 22.11
N THR A 269 -12.49 8.48 23.29
CA THR A 269 -11.92 7.90 24.51
C THR A 269 -12.07 6.38 24.51
N LEU A 270 -11.23 5.67 25.28
CA LEU A 270 -11.34 4.22 25.43
C LEU A 270 -12.72 3.81 26.01
N ASP A 271 -13.30 4.61 26.91
CA ASP A 271 -14.64 4.36 27.46
C ASP A 271 -15.73 4.50 26.39
N ALA A 272 -15.68 5.58 25.59
CA ALA A 272 -16.60 5.80 24.49
C ALA A 272 -16.48 4.70 23.42
N TRP A 273 -15.24 4.27 23.13
CA TRP A 273 -14.99 3.14 22.24
C TRP A 273 -15.67 1.87 22.75
N ASN A 274 -15.40 1.48 24.00
CA ASN A 274 -15.88 0.23 24.56
C ASN A 274 -17.40 0.18 24.76
N LYS A 275 -18.02 1.30 25.13
CA LYS A 275 -19.46 1.36 25.43
C LYS A 275 -20.33 1.68 24.21
N THR A 276 -19.79 2.42 23.24
CA THR A 276 -20.59 3.02 22.17
C THR A 276 -20.01 2.72 20.80
N GLU A 277 -18.85 3.29 20.44
CA GLU A 277 -18.42 3.34 19.04
C GLU A 277 -18.21 1.93 18.45
N ARG A 278 -17.58 0.99 19.18
CA ARG A 278 -17.35 -0.37 18.68
C ARG A 278 -18.62 -1.19 18.44
N THR A 279 -19.75 -0.75 19.00
CA THR A 279 -21.02 -1.51 19.00
C THR A 279 -21.93 -1.11 17.83
N HIS A 280 -21.56 -0.09 17.07
CA HIS A 280 -22.33 0.37 15.93
C HIS A 280 -22.44 -0.72 14.84
N PRO A 281 -23.60 -0.84 14.16
CA PRO A 281 -23.98 -2.04 13.43
C PRO A 281 -23.37 -2.16 12.02
N ALA A 282 -22.64 -1.14 11.54
CA ALA A 282 -22.05 -1.19 10.20
C ALA A 282 -20.98 -2.30 10.09
N PRO A 283 -20.79 -2.89 8.89
CA PRO A 283 -19.89 -4.04 8.69
C PRO A 283 -18.38 -3.69 8.68
N TRP A 284 -18.04 -2.41 8.63
CA TRP A 284 -16.67 -1.91 8.61
C TRP A 284 -16.45 -0.86 9.69
N ALA A 285 -15.24 -0.88 10.24
CA ALA A 285 -14.75 0.08 11.21
C ALA A 285 -13.62 0.91 10.60
N ASP A 286 -13.69 2.23 10.75
CA ASP A 286 -12.61 3.14 10.37
C ASP A 286 -11.79 3.53 11.62
N PHE A 287 -10.51 3.77 11.41
CA PHE A 287 -9.58 4.30 12.40
C PHE A 287 -8.77 5.42 11.77
N GLU A 288 -8.72 6.60 12.39
CA GLU A 288 -8.03 7.77 11.82
C GLU A 288 -7.25 8.53 12.89
N THR A 289 -6.00 8.90 12.57
CA THR A 289 -5.21 9.92 13.26
C THR A 289 -4.92 11.07 12.30
N ASP A 290 -4.17 12.08 12.74
CA ASP A 290 -3.70 13.14 11.85
C ASP A 290 -2.63 12.65 10.84
N LYS A 291 -2.11 11.42 10.99
CA LYS A 291 -0.98 10.87 10.21
C LYS A 291 -1.29 9.56 9.49
N PHE A 292 -2.25 8.78 9.99
CA PHE A 292 -2.54 7.42 9.56
C PHE A 292 -4.05 7.18 9.45
N MET A 293 -4.44 6.28 8.54
CA MET A 293 -5.81 5.80 8.45
C MET A 293 -5.82 4.29 8.16
N MET A 294 -6.81 3.58 8.71
CA MET A 294 -7.12 2.24 8.27
C MET A 294 -8.60 1.93 8.33
N GLN A 295 -8.99 0.92 7.57
CA GLN A 295 -10.31 0.32 7.65
C GLN A 295 -10.18 -1.19 7.85
N ILE A 296 -10.94 -1.74 8.79
CA ILE A 296 -11.02 -3.18 9.05
C ILE A 296 -12.48 -3.65 9.17
N PRO A 297 -12.79 -4.92 8.89
CA PRO A 297 -14.12 -5.47 9.15
C PRO A 297 -14.49 -5.35 10.62
N THR A 298 -15.76 -5.04 10.93
CA THR A 298 -16.27 -4.96 12.30
C THR A 298 -16.08 -6.28 13.06
N ALA A 299 -16.10 -7.41 12.35
CA ALA A 299 -15.84 -8.74 12.91
C ALA A 299 -14.40 -8.91 13.47
N TRP A 300 -13.48 -7.98 13.21
CA TRP A 300 -12.12 -8.00 13.78
C TRP A 300 -12.00 -7.18 15.06
N LEU A 301 -13.02 -6.39 15.45
CA LEU A 301 -12.93 -5.49 16.60
C LEU A 301 -12.72 -6.21 17.94
N ASP A 302 -13.15 -7.47 18.07
CA ASP A 302 -12.90 -8.27 19.27
C ASP A 302 -11.43 -8.65 19.45
N GLN A 303 -10.62 -8.49 18.41
CA GLN A 303 -9.17 -8.69 18.43
C GLN A 303 -8.39 -7.39 18.65
N VAL A 304 -9.08 -6.23 18.70
CA VAL A 304 -8.49 -4.94 19.04
C VAL A 304 -8.58 -4.77 20.56
N GLU A 305 -7.45 -4.96 21.24
CA GLU A 305 -7.36 -4.89 22.71
C GLU A 305 -7.39 -3.44 23.21
N ASP A 306 -6.52 -2.59 22.67
CA ASP A 306 -6.43 -1.17 23.01
C ASP A 306 -6.29 -0.32 21.73
N PRO A 307 -7.38 0.31 21.25
CA PRO A 307 -7.32 1.15 20.06
C PRO A 307 -6.52 2.45 20.29
N VAL A 308 -6.37 2.92 21.53
CA VAL A 308 -5.59 4.12 21.84
C VAL A 308 -4.11 3.82 21.59
N ALA A 309 -3.62 2.73 22.18
CA ALA A 309 -2.24 2.28 22.00
C ALA A 309 -1.98 1.91 20.52
N LEU A 310 -2.90 1.18 19.89
CA LEU A 310 -2.78 0.77 18.49
C LEU A 310 -2.57 1.97 17.55
N MET A 311 -3.38 3.02 17.70
CA MET A 311 -3.26 4.21 16.84
C MET A 311 -2.04 5.07 17.18
N ALA A 312 -1.62 5.10 18.44
CA ALA A 312 -0.37 5.74 18.84
C ALA A 312 0.86 5.03 18.23
N ASP A 313 0.86 3.70 18.19
CA ASP A 313 1.92 2.91 17.56
C ASP A 313 1.99 3.19 16.05
N PHE A 314 0.85 3.26 15.36
CA PHE A 314 0.82 3.64 13.95
C PHE A 314 1.33 5.07 13.71
N ASP A 315 0.99 6.03 14.58
CA ASP A 315 1.53 7.38 14.52
C ASP A 315 3.04 7.40 14.70
N GLN A 316 3.59 6.61 15.63
CA GLN A 316 5.03 6.47 15.79
C GLN A 316 5.71 5.92 14.53
N ALA A 317 5.11 4.91 13.88
CA ALA A 317 5.61 4.39 12.62
C ALA A 317 5.59 5.45 11.51
N MET A 318 4.52 6.25 11.39
CA MET A 318 4.45 7.33 10.39
C MET A 318 5.41 8.48 10.70
N ASP A 319 5.69 8.75 11.98
CA ASP A 319 6.73 9.69 12.40
C ASP A 319 8.11 9.19 11.98
N ALA A 320 8.46 7.92 12.19
CA ALA A 320 9.73 7.38 11.74
C ALA A 320 9.93 7.50 10.23
N VAL A 321 8.87 7.26 9.44
CA VAL A 321 8.92 7.45 7.96
C VAL A 321 9.16 8.92 7.62
N SER A 322 8.46 9.84 8.28
CA SER A 322 8.60 11.28 8.00
C SER A 322 9.94 11.83 8.45
N GLU A 323 10.43 11.43 9.62
CA GLU A 323 11.76 11.76 10.12
C GLU A 323 12.85 11.22 9.19
N LEU A 324 12.77 9.94 8.80
CA LEU A 324 13.75 9.30 7.91
C LEU A 324 13.91 10.09 6.61
N PHE A 325 12.80 10.40 5.93
CA PHE A 325 12.82 11.12 4.66
C PHE A 325 12.74 12.64 4.80
N GLY A 326 12.90 13.18 6.01
CA GLY A 326 13.00 14.62 6.26
C GLY A 326 11.74 15.43 5.92
N HIS A 327 10.55 14.84 6.00
CA HIS A 327 9.24 15.50 5.84
C HIS A 327 8.64 15.96 7.18
N PRO A 328 7.68 16.90 7.19
CA PRO A 328 6.89 17.21 8.38
C PRO A 328 6.18 15.96 8.94
N LEU A 329 6.09 15.88 10.28
CA LEU A 329 5.42 14.76 10.97
C LEU A 329 3.93 14.65 10.62
N VAL A 330 3.26 15.80 10.55
CA VAL A 330 1.89 15.90 10.03
C VAL A 330 1.98 16.46 8.62
N ARG A 331 1.55 15.65 7.65
CA ARG A 331 1.57 16.01 6.22
C ARG A 331 0.18 16.48 5.78
N SER A 332 0.08 17.04 4.59
CA SER A 332 -1.22 17.46 4.02
C SER A 332 -2.21 16.31 3.84
N LYS A 333 -1.71 15.09 3.73
CA LYS A 333 -2.46 13.84 3.59
C LYS A 333 -1.81 12.75 4.44
N THR A 334 -2.60 11.78 4.93
CA THR A 334 -2.07 10.69 5.77
C THR A 334 -0.96 9.95 5.05
N VAL A 335 0.11 9.60 5.78
CA VAL A 335 1.31 8.95 5.26
C VAL A 335 0.98 7.55 4.74
N LEU A 336 0.13 6.81 5.45
CA LEU A 336 -0.39 5.51 5.05
C LEU A 336 -1.89 5.46 5.30
N TYR A 337 -2.62 5.00 4.29
CA TYR A 337 -3.99 4.52 4.41
C TYR A 337 -4.03 3.07 3.95
N THR A 338 -4.49 2.15 4.79
CA THR A 338 -4.53 0.72 4.45
C THR A 338 -5.91 0.10 4.71
N GLN A 339 -6.26 -0.92 3.91
CA GLN A 339 -7.48 -1.70 4.10
C GLN A 339 -7.32 -3.10 3.48
N PRO A 340 -8.07 -4.10 3.94
CA PRO A 340 -8.20 -5.36 3.22
C PRO A 340 -9.32 -5.28 2.18
N ASP A 341 -9.31 -6.20 1.20
CA ASP A 341 -10.32 -6.35 0.14
C ASP A 341 -10.42 -7.83 -0.24
N VAL A 342 -11.49 -8.30 -0.90
CA VAL A 342 -11.65 -9.72 -1.29
C VAL A 342 -10.57 -10.21 -2.27
N ASN A 343 -9.83 -9.27 -2.86
CA ASN A 343 -8.67 -9.54 -3.67
C ASN A 343 -7.60 -8.46 -3.46
N MET A 344 -6.33 -8.85 -3.54
CA MET A 344 -5.23 -7.87 -3.55
C MET A 344 -5.37 -6.95 -4.76
N ARG A 345 -5.04 -5.66 -4.62
CA ARG A 345 -5.06 -4.69 -5.73
C ARG A 345 -4.14 -5.11 -6.87
N GLY A 346 -2.93 -5.59 -6.58
CA GLY A 346 -1.96 -6.06 -7.57
C GLY A 346 -1.82 -7.58 -7.62
N GLY A 347 -0.88 -8.07 -8.44
CA GLY A 347 -0.44 -9.48 -8.39
C GLY A 347 0.61 -9.75 -7.28
N ALA A 348 1.08 -8.69 -6.65
CA ALA A 348 1.97 -8.62 -5.50
C ALA A 348 1.51 -7.43 -4.63
N ASN A 349 2.28 -7.06 -3.61
CA ASN A 349 2.05 -5.83 -2.85
C ASN A 349 2.35 -4.60 -3.74
N PHE A 350 1.61 -3.51 -3.54
CA PHE A 350 1.79 -2.24 -4.24
C PHE A 350 1.50 -1.05 -3.32
N PRO A 351 2.11 0.13 -3.56
CA PRO A 351 1.78 1.35 -2.85
C PRO A 351 0.38 1.84 -3.24
N GLY A 352 -0.36 2.48 -2.33
CA GLY A 352 -1.66 3.05 -2.69
C GLY A 352 -2.35 3.84 -1.59
N TYR A 353 -3.44 4.50 -1.99
CA TYR A 353 -4.36 5.20 -1.10
C TYR A 353 -5.80 4.75 -1.41
N PRO A 354 -6.27 3.64 -0.82
CA PRO A 354 -5.61 2.82 0.19
C PRO A 354 -4.61 1.80 -0.38
N GLN A 355 -3.61 1.43 0.42
CA GLN A 355 -2.81 0.23 0.25
C GLN A 355 -3.68 -0.99 0.57
N SER A 356 -3.99 -1.77 -0.47
CA SER A 356 -4.95 -2.88 -0.44
C SER A 356 -4.30 -4.19 -0.85
N ASN A 357 -3.36 -4.65 -0.03
CA ASN A 357 -2.50 -5.80 -0.30
C ASN A 357 -2.93 -7.07 0.46
N TYR A 358 -4.09 -7.04 1.12
CA TYR A 358 -4.48 -8.07 2.08
C TYR A 358 -5.83 -8.68 1.70
N PRO A 359 -5.87 -9.95 1.26
CA PRO A 359 -7.11 -10.60 0.90
C PRO A 359 -7.98 -10.90 2.13
N TYR A 360 -9.19 -10.34 2.13
CA TYR A 360 -10.26 -10.60 3.07
C TYR A 360 -11.19 -11.71 2.56
N ASN A 361 -11.70 -12.56 3.45
CA ASN A 361 -12.68 -13.57 3.10
C ASN A 361 -14.07 -13.17 3.63
N ALA A 362 -14.91 -12.62 2.76
CA ALA A 362 -16.28 -12.24 3.09
C ALA A 362 -17.17 -13.42 3.54
N ASN A 363 -16.85 -14.66 3.15
CA ASN A 363 -17.55 -15.85 3.66
C ASN A 363 -17.12 -16.25 5.08
N LYS A 364 -16.02 -15.68 5.60
CA LYS A 364 -15.47 -15.92 6.93
C LYS A 364 -15.02 -14.60 7.56
N PRO A 365 -15.95 -13.66 7.82
CA PRO A 365 -15.62 -12.27 8.15
C PRO A 365 -14.73 -12.13 9.40
N GLY A 366 -14.84 -13.04 10.38
CA GLY A 366 -14.01 -13.03 11.60
C GLY A 366 -12.59 -13.55 11.43
N GLU A 367 -12.21 -14.12 10.27
CA GLU A 367 -10.87 -14.63 10.03
C GLU A 367 -9.88 -13.47 9.78
N CYS A 368 -9.18 -13.05 10.83
CA CYS A 368 -8.12 -12.04 10.71
C CYS A 368 -6.79 -12.69 10.33
N ARG A 369 -6.52 -12.81 9.03
CA ARG A 369 -5.25 -13.35 8.51
C ARG A 369 -4.08 -12.39 8.64
N HIS A 370 -4.36 -11.11 8.88
CA HIS A 370 -3.39 -10.03 8.88
C HIS A 370 -3.42 -9.31 10.22
N THR A 371 -3.09 -10.05 11.29
CA THR A 371 -3.28 -9.61 12.67
C THR A 371 -2.49 -8.36 13.05
N TRP A 372 -1.47 -7.98 12.29
CA TRP A 372 -0.73 -6.73 12.51
C TRP A 372 -1.64 -5.50 12.40
N MET A 373 -2.72 -5.53 11.60
CA MET A 373 -3.69 -4.43 11.51
C MET A 373 -4.43 -4.18 12.83
N VAL A 374 -4.55 -5.19 13.70
CA VAL A 374 -5.20 -5.09 15.01
C VAL A 374 -4.22 -5.15 16.19
N LYS A 375 -2.95 -5.48 15.94
CA LYS A 375 -1.89 -5.60 16.96
C LYS A 375 -0.85 -4.48 16.91
N GLY A 376 -0.66 -3.85 15.76
CA GLY A 376 0.27 -2.74 15.58
C GLY A 376 1.32 -2.96 14.48
N PRO A 377 1.96 -1.86 14.04
CA PRO A 377 2.94 -1.84 12.94
C PRO A 377 4.19 -2.69 13.20
N GLN A 378 4.61 -2.86 14.45
CA GLN A 378 5.75 -3.70 14.87
C GLN A 378 5.55 -5.20 14.63
N HIS A 379 4.31 -5.61 14.30
CA HIS A 379 3.97 -6.98 13.92
C HIS A 379 3.73 -7.14 12.42
N ALA A 380 3.89 -6.06 11.64
CA ALA A 380 3.62 -6.06 10.23
C ALA A 380 4.75 -6.73 9.45
N ASP A 381 4.40 -7.47 8.40
CA ASP A 381 5.36 -8.05 7.46
C ASP A 381 6.18 -6.93 6.78
N TRP A 382 7.47 -7.17 6.51
CA TRP A 382 8.35 -6.18 5.88
C TRP A 382 7.78 -5.57 4.60
N THR A 383 6.95 -6.33 3.86
CA THR A 383 6.29 -5.88 2.63
C THR A 383 5.31 -4.73 2.86
N VAL A 384 4.82 -4.51 4.09
CA VAL A 384 3.90 -3.40 4.39
C VAL A 384 4.61 -2.06 4.18
N PHE A 385 5.78 -1.92 4.79
CA PHE A 385 6.57 -0.69 4.78
C PHE A 385 7.53 -0.62 3.59
N HIS A 386 7.80 -1.75 2.93
CA HIS A 386 8.37 -1.76 1.57
C HIS A 386 7.56 -0.88 0.61
N GLU A 387 6.24 -1.05 0.59
CA GLU A 387 5.36 -0.23 -0.26
C GLU A 387 5.28 1.24 0.20
N VAL A 388 5.42 1.50 1.51
CA VAL A 388 5.55 2.87 2.02
C VAL A 388 6.85 3.51 1.50
N GLY A 389 7.94 2.75 1.42
CA GLY A 389 9.20 3.17 0.80
C GLY A 389 9.03 3.55 -0.67
N HIS A 390 8.33 2.73 -1.46
CA HIS A 390 7.96 3.06 -2.85
C HIS A 390 7.16 4.37 -2.93
N SER A 391 6.32 4.63 -1.94
CA SER A 391 5.44 5.82 -1.91
C SER A 391 6.17 7.14 -1.65
N GLN A 392 7.43 7.14 -1.18
CA GLN A 392 8.14 8.38 -0.84
C GLN A 392 8.82 9.05 -2.04
N PHE A 393 8.95 8.36 -3.18
CA PHE A 393 9.65 8.84 -4.39
C PHE A 393 11.03 9.47 -4.18
N CYS A 394 11.70 9.19 -3.06
CA CYS A 394 12.99 9.79 -2.72
C CYS A 394 14.10 9.47 -3.73
N SER A 395 15.13 10.32 -3.77
CA SER A 395 16.35 10.17 -4.55
C SER A 395 17.10 8.86 -4.18
N LYS A 396 17.67 8.15 -5.18
CA LYS A 396 18.37 6.87 -4.99
C LYS A 396 19.59 6.74 -5.91
N PHE A 397 20.57 5.93 -5.49
CA PHE A 397 21.59 5.45 -6.43
C PHE A 397 20.96 4.52 -7.48
N ARG A 398 21.68 4.30 -8.59
CA ARG A 398 21.27 3.32 -9.60
C ARG A 398 21.11 1.93 -9.00
N GLY A 399 20.04 1.24 -9.38
CA GLY A 399 19.76 -0.14 -8.95
C GLY A 399 18.95 -0.28 -7.67
N GLU A 400 18.72 0.80 -6.93
CA GLU A 400 18.18 0.71 -5.56
C GLU A 400 16.65 0.71 -5.47
N VAL A 401 15.92 0.68 -6.59
CA VAL A 401 14.44 0.78 -6.62
C VAL A 401 13.80 -0.20 -5.66
N GLU A 402 14.27 -1.45 -5.65
CA GLU A 402 13.74 -2.54 -4.81
C GLU A 402 14.66 -2.86 -3.60
N ALA A 403 15.62 -1.97 -3.32
CA ALA A 403 16.56 -2.11 -2.21
C ALA A 403 16.29 -1.06 -1.13
N LEU A 404 16.39 0.23 -1.47
CA LEU A 404 16.24 1.33 -0.51
C LEU A 404 14.85 1.37 0.12
N VAL A 405 13.84 0.93 -0.63
CA VAL A 405 12.44 0.89 -0.18
C VAL A 405 12.20 0.00 1.04
N ASN A 406 13.17 -0.86 1.41
CA ASN A 406 13.12 -1.66 2.64
C ASN A 406 13.61 -0.90 3.89
N LEU A 407 14.36 0.20 3.71
CA LEU A 407 14.90 1.01 4.79
C LEU A 407 13.85 1.50 5.81
N PRO A 408 12.62 1.89 5.41
CA PRO A 408 11.59 2.32 6.35
C PRO A 408 11.27 1.27 7.42
N THR A 409 11.25 -0.02 7.06
CA THR A 409 10.99 -1.11 8.03
C THR A 409 12.03 -1.08 9.16
N ALA A 410 13.32 -1.01 8.81
CA ALA A 410 14.40 -0.94 9.79
C ALA A 410 14.32 0.32 10.65
N ALA A 411 14.04 1.48 10.04
CA ALA A 411 13.91 2.75 10.73
C ALA A 411 12.75 2.73 11.73
N ILE A 412 11.57 2.26 11.34
CA ILE A 412 10.39 2.16 12.20
C ILE A 412 10.71 1.32 13.44
N LEU A 413 11.20 0.09 13.24
CA LEU A 413 11.42 -0.86 14.33
C LEU A 413 12.53 -0.40 15.29
N ASN A 414 13.61 0.17 14.76
CA ASN A 414 14.73 0.62 15.57
C ASN A 414 14.44 1.96 16.27
N MET A 415 13.91 2.96 15.56
CA MET A 415 13.72 4.31 16.11
C MET A 415 12.56 4.38 17.11
N LYS A 416 11.52 3.54 16.95
CA LYS A 416 10.26 3.70 17.71
C LYS A 416 9.87 2.50 18.56
N PHE A 417 10.26 1.28 18.17
CA PHE A 417 9.83 0.05 18.86
C PHE A 417 10.94 -0.65 19.64
N GLY A 418 12.10 -0.01 19.80
CA GLY A 418 13.19 -0.48 20.68
C GLY A 418 13.91 -1.73 20.17
N TRP A 419 13.76 -2.09 18.90
CA TRP A 419 14.54 -3.18 18.32
C TRP A 419 15.99 -2.75 18.17
N SER A 420 16.94 -3.68 18.40
CA SER A 420 18.32 -3.43 18.00
C SER A 420 18.41 -3.20 16.50
N LEU A 421 19.39 -2.41 16.06
CA LEU A 421 19.55 -2.12 14.63
C LEU A 421 19.81 -3.39 13.82
N ASP A 422 20.54 -4.37 14.38
CA ASP A 422 20.74 -5.69 13.76
C ASP A 422 19.41 -6.40 13.51
N LYS A 423 18.59 -6.55 14.55
CA LYS A 423 17.30 -7.24 14.44
C LYS A 423 16.39 -6.52 13.44
N ALA A 424 16.32 -5.20 13.51
CA ALA A 424 15.50 -4.39 12.61
C ALA A 424 15.98 -4.48 11.14
N TYR A 425 17.30 -4.51 10.93
CA TYR A 425 17.89 -4.66 9.60
C TYR A 425 17.63 -6.06 9.04
N GLY A 426 17.91 -7.11 9.81
CA GLY A 426 17.61 -8.50 9.43
C GLY A 426 16.14 -8.70 9.06
N HIS A 427 15.23 -8.13 9.86
CA HIS A 427 13.78 -8.20 9.61
C HIS A 427 13.33 -7.49 8.32
N ALA A 428 14.01 -6.41 7.93
CA ALA A 428 13.58 -5.53 6.84
C ALA A 428 13.52 -6.19 5.45
N VAL A 429 14.05 -7.41 5.28
CA VAL A 429 13.92 -8.22 4.07
C VAL A 429 13.70 -9.68 4.47
N MET A 430 12.55 -10.23 4.07
CA MET A 430 12.18 -11.65 4.29
C MET A 430 12.22 -12.10 5.76
N ASP A 431 12.01 -11.19 6.71
CA ASP A 431 11.94 -11.47 8.16
C ASP A 431 13.14 -12.26 8.68
N MET A 432 14.35 -11.96 8.19
CA MET A 432 15.59 -12.65 8.55
C MET A 432 16.21 -12.08 9.84
N ASP A 433 15.41 -12.01 10.91
CA ASP A 433 15.74 -11.39 12.20
C ASP A 433 17.03 -11.89 12.85
N GLN A 434 17.50 -13.08 12.47
CA GLN A 434 18.73 -13.68 12.97
C GLN A 434 20.01 -13.04 12.40
N LEU A 435 19.91 -12.32 11.28
CA LEU A 435 21.07 -11.73 10.62
C LEU A 435 21.50 -10.44 11.32
N THR A 436 22.78 -10.37 11.66
CA THR A 436 23.42 -9.13 12.08
C THR A 436 23.95 -8.35 10.87
N MET A 437 24.34 -7.10 11.11
CA MET A 437 24.99 -6.28 10.11
C MET A 437 26.33 -6.87 9.65
N GLU A 438 27.05 -7.57 10.53
CA GLU A 438 28.28 -8.31 10.18
C GLU A 438 27.98 -9.47 9.22
N ASP A 439 26.95 -10.26 9.51
CA ASP A 439 26.54 -11.38 8.65
C ASP A 439 26.15 -10.90 7.26
N ILE A 440 25.43 -9.78 7.19
CA ILE A 440 25.01 -9.16 5.93
C ILE A 440 26.21 -8.58 5.15
N ALA A 441 27.19 -8.00 5.85
CA ALA A 441 28.45 -7.61 5.22
C ALA A 441 29.17 -8.84 4.65
N ALA A 442 29.23 -9.95 5.40
CA ALA A 442 29.79 -11.20 4.91
C ALA A 442 29.05 -11.74 3.68
N MET A 443 27.71 -11.65 3.63
CA MET A 443 26.91 -11.99 2.44
C MET A 443 27.30 -11.20 1.19
N TRP A 444 27.80 -9.97 1.36
CA TRP A 444 28.36 -9.19 0.25
C TRP A 444 29.81 -9.59 -0.06
N MET A 445 30.66 -9.71 0.95
CA MET A 445 32.09 -9.99 0.74
C MET A 445 32.38 -11.36 0.13
N VAL A 446 31.44 -12.32 0.28
CA VAL A 446 31.54 -13.64 -0.36
C VAL A 446 31.14 -13.66 -1.84
N THR A 447 30.73 -12.54 -2.44
CA THR A 447 30.39 -12.51 -3.87
C THR A 447 31.63 -12.44 -4.76
N GLU A 448 31.47 -12.84 -6.02
CA GLU A 448 32.53 -12.71 -7.02
C GLU A 448 32.84 -11.25 -7.33
N ASN A 449 31.82 -10.40 -7.45
CA ASN A 449 32.01 -8.97 -7.74
C ASN A 449 32.82 -8.28 -6.64
N PHE A 450 32.52 -8.52 -5.36
CA PHE A 450 33.31 -7.94 -4.26
C PHE A 450 34.77 -8.38 -4.33
N ARG A 451 35.03 -9.68 -4.46
CA ARG A 451 36.40 -10.22 -4.56
C ARG A 451 37.20 -9.67 -5.74
N GLN A 452 36.53 -9.24 -6.80
CA GLN A 452 37.14 -8.65 -7.99
C GLN A 452 37.21 -7.11 -7.93
N GLY A 453 36.85 -6.49 -6.80
CA GLY A 453 36.84 -5.04 -6.64
C GLY A 453 35.81 -4.33 -7.53
N LYS A 454 34.72 -5.03 -7.88
CA LYS A 454 33.63 -4.49 -8.71
C LYS A 454 32.46 -4.00 -7.84
N GLU A 455 31.66 -3.13 -8.42
CA GLU A 455 30.34 -2.77 -7.87
C GLU A 455 29.41 -3.98 -7.76
N MET A 456 28.37 -3.84 -6.94
CA MET A 456 27.25 -4.77 -6.95
C MET A 456 26.56 -4.75 -8.32
N ASP A 457 26.17 -5.93 -8.82
CA ASP A 457 25.33 -6.03 -10.01
C ASP A 457 23.97 -5.36 -9.75
N HIS A 458 23.64 -4.35 -10.56
CA HIS A 458 22.41 -3.57 -10.54
C HIS A 458 21.67 -3.64 -11.88
N SER A 459 21.90 -4.70 -12.64
CA SER A 459 21.36 -4.88 -14.00
C SER A 459 19.85 -5.11 -14.05
N ASN A 460 19.19 -5.31 -12.90
CA ASN A 460 17.80 -5.75 -12.78
C ASN A 460 17.52 -7.09 -13.49
N LYS A 461 18.55 -7.91 -13.71
CA LYS A 461 18.46 -9.26 -14.30
C LYS A 461 18.72 -10.33 -13.23
N PRO A 462 18.49 -11.64 -13.53
CA PRO A 462 18.98 -12.70 -12.65
C PRO A 462 20.49 -12.53 -12.40
N GLY A 463 20.90 -12.47 -11.14
CA GLY A 463 22.27 -12.13 -10.73
C GLY A 463 22.40 -10.77 -10.04
N ASP A 464 21.36 -9.92 -10.10
CA ASP A 464 21.31 -8.64 -9.39
C ASP A 464 21.59 -8.83 -7.88
N GLU A 465 22.47 -7.99 -7.35
CA GLU A 465 22.99 -8.07 -6.00
C GLU A 465 22.37 -7.02 -5.06
N MET A 466 21.54 -6.10 -5.59
CA MET A 466 20.90 -5.04 -4.81
C MET A 466 19.44 -5.33 -4.47
N LYS A 467 18.62 -5.66 -5.47
CA LYS A 467 17.16 -5.77 -5.28
C LYS A 467 16.78 -6.89 -4.32
N TYR A 468 15.81 -6.61 -3.45
CA TYR A 468 15.29 -7.55 -2.45
C TYR A 468 16.37 -8.23 -1.60
N GLN A 469 17.45 -7.50 -1.31
CA GLN A 469 18.59 -7.99 -0.54
C GLN A 469 19.05 -6.91 0.45
N HIS A 470 19.38 -7.33 1.67
CA HIS A 470 19.86 -6.44 2.72
C HIS A 470 21.04 -5.58 2.26
N ARG A 471 22.02 -6.19 1.58
CA ARG A 471 23.24 -5.51 1.12
C ARG A 471 22.98 -4.34 0.18
N GLY A 472 21.87 -4.36 -0.59
CA GLY A 472 21.53 -3.29 -1.53
C GLY A 472 21.30 -1.93 -0.86
N PHE A 473 20.90 -1.91 0.43
CA PHE A 473 20.70 -0.69 1.20
C PHE A 473 21.57 -0.62 2.48
N GLY A 474 22.56 -1.52 2.63
CA GLY A 474 23.40 -1.61 3.83
C GLY A 474 24.16 -0.35 4.18
N LYS A 475 24.59 0.43 3.17
CA LYS A 475 25.19 1.75 3.37
C LYS A 475 24.33 2.71 4.17
N TYR A 476 23.01 2.69 4.00
CA TYR A 476 22.12 3.59 4.74
C TYR A 476 22.00 3.15 6.21
N ILE A 477 21.88 1.84 6.45
CA ILE A 477 21.91 1.28 7.81
C ILE A 477 23.23 1.61 8.51
N GLU A 478 24.34 1.53 7.79
CA GLU A 478 25.65 1.87 8.33
C GLU A 478 25.83 3.36 8.61
N ILE A 479 25.29 4.24 7.76
CA ILE A 479 25.24 5.66 8.05
C ILE A 479 24.45 5.91 9.34
N ALA A 480 23.28 5.26 9.51
CA ALA A 480 22.50 5.36 10.72
C ALA A 480 23.26 4.85 11.96
N ASN A 481 23.97 3.73 11.83
CA ASN A 481 24.75 3.13 12.92
C ASN A 481 25.94 4.00 13.36
N LEU A 482 26.68 4.55 12.41
CA LEU A 482 27.93 5.27 12.70
C LEU A 482 27.73 6.76 12.99
N PHE A 483 26.69 7.37 12.40
CA PHE A 483 26.45 8.82 12.38
C PHE A 483 25.03 9.23 12.82
N GLY A 484 24.16 8.28 13.16
CA GLY A 484 22.78 8.51 13.57
C GLY A 484 21.79 8.57 12.40
N TRP A 485 20.54 8.19 12.65
CA TRP A 485 19.44 8.32 11.68
C TRP A 485 19.24 9.77 11.21
N GLU A 486 19.60 10.74 12.05
CA GLU A 486 19.53 12.17 11.74
C GLU A 486 20.44 12.57 10.59
N ALA A 487 21.52 11.82 10.30
CA ALA A 487 22.34 12.07 9.11
C ALA A 487 21.53 11.85 7.82
N LEU A 488 20.74 10.77 7.77
CA LEU A 488 19.84 10.49 6.64
C LEU A 488 18.66 11.47 6.59
N SER A 489 18.10 11.79 7.76
CA SER A 489 17.03 12.79 7.88
C SER A 489 17.47 14.15 7.32
N ARG A 490 18.66 14.65 7.70
CA ARG A 490 19.23 15.90 7.18
C ARG A 490 19.46 15.87 5.67
N PHE A 491 19.93 14.73 5.16
CA PHE A 491 20.15 14.54 3.74
C PHE A 491 18.84 14.71 2.94
N TRP A 492 17.81 13.92 3.26
CA TRP A 492 16.54 14.03 2.53
C TRP A 492 15.77 15.31 2.85
N HIS A 493 15.92 15.87 4.06
CA HIS A 493 15.35 17.19 4.37
C HIS A 493 15.95 18.27 3.47
N THR A 494 17.24 18.22 3.17
CA THR A 494 17.89 19.15 2.24
C THR A 494 17.40 18.94 0.81
N ASP A 495 17.24 17.70 0.37
CA ASP A 495 16.63 17.38 -0.94
C ASP A 495 15.19 17.92 -1.05
N ASN A 496 14.40 17.80 0.02
CA ASN A 496 13.04 18.35 0.10
C ASN A 496 13.03 19.88 0.10
N ALA A 497 13.88 20.52 0.89
CA ALA A 497 13.97 21.97 0.98
C ALA A 497 14.44 22.63 -0.33
N ASN A 498 15.25 21.92 -1.13
CA ASN A 498 15.75 22.39 -2.42
C ASN A 498 14.79 22.11 -3.58
N TRP A 499 13.80 21.22 -3.39
CA TRP A 499 12.84 20.87 -4.43
C TRP A 499 11.98 22.06 -4.83
N LYS A 500 11.76 22.21 -6.13
CA LYS A 500 10.87 23.20 -6.74
C LYS A 500 9.87 22.50 -7.64
N GLU A 501 8.70 23.12 -7.80
CA GLU A 501 7.70 22.63 -8.72
C GLU A 501 8.27 22.50 -10.14
N GLY A 502 8.08 21.33 -10.76
CA GLY A 502 8.65 20.97 -12.06
C GLY A 502 9.95 20.19 -11.99
N ASP A 503 10.63 20.13 -10.84
CA ASP A 503 11.82 19.30 -10.66
C ASP A 503 11.49 17.81 -10.79
N LYS A 504 12.43 17.04 -11.35
CA LYS A 504 12.36 15.58 -11.39
C LYS A 504 13.14 15.00 -10.22
N VAL A 505 12.49 14.18 -9.40
CA VAL A 505 13.19 13.45 -8.36
C VAL A 505 14.00 12.31 -8.99
N PRO A 506 15.32 12.23 -8.77
CA PRO A 506 16.16 11.19 -9.35
C PRO A 506 15.99 9.87 -8.59
N ASN A 507 14.86 9.22 -8.80
CA ASN A 507 14.40 8.07 -8.01
C ASN A 507 15.11 6.73 -8.29
N ASN A 508 16.08 6.70 -9.20
CA ASN A 508 16.93 5.52 -9.50
C ASN A 508 18.23 5.88 -10.26
N ALA A 509 18.62 7.14 -10.29
CA ALA A 509 19.77 7.60 -11.10
C ALA A 509 20.24 8.97 -10.62
N ASP A 510 20.25 9.18 -9.30
CA ASP A 510 20.84 10.38 -8.71
C ASP A 510 22.35 10.37 -8.98
N PRO A 511 22.94 11.43 -9.57
CA PRO A 511 24.35 11.43 -9.95
C PRO A 511 25.26 11.01 -8.80
N THR A 512 26.03 9.94 -9.01
CA THR A 512 26.68 9.17 -7.94
C THR A 512 27.56 10.04 -7.04
N ASP A 513 28.48 10.79 -7.65
CA ASP A 513 29.45 11.62 -6.91
C ASP A 513 28.78 12.79 -6.17
N ASP A 514 27.79 13.44 -6.80
CA ASP A 514 27.03 14.53 -6.18
C ASP A 514 26.23 14.01 -4.97
N ARG A 515 25.59 12.85 -5.12
CA ARG A 515 24.87 12.20 -4.02
C ARG A 515 25.80 11.80 -2.88
N ILE A 516 26.97 11.22 -3.18
CA ILE A 516 27.98 10.89 -2.15
C ILE A 516 28.40 12.16 -1.41
N LEU A 517 28.65 13.26 -2.12
CA LEU A 517 29.00 14.55 -1.52
C LEU A 517 27.89 15.08 -0.60
N ARG A 518 26.64 15.11 -1.07
CA ARG A 518 25.49 15.56 -0.27
C ARG A 518 25.26 14.70 0.97
N LEU A 519 25.33 13.37 0.85
CA LEU A 519 25.27 12.46 2.00
C LEU A 519 26.41 12.72 2.99
N SER A 520 27.63 12.92 2.49
CA SER A 520 28.82 13.18 3.30
C SER A 520 28.73 14.51 4.06
N LYS A 521 28.19 15.56 3.41
CA LYS A 521 27.86 16.82 4.07
C LYS A 521 26.84 16.63 5.18
N ALA A 522 25.79 15.83 4.94
CA ALA A 522 24.76 15.57 5.94
C ALA A 522 25.27 14.75 7.14
N ALA A 523 26.19 13.81 6.92
CA ALA A 523 26.85 13.03 7.97
C ALA A 523 28.00 13.78 8.67
N GLY A 524 28.55 14.82 8.05
CA GLY A 524 29.71 15.56 8.56
C GLY A 524 31.03 14.81 8.42
N ALA A 525 31.10 13.80 7.56
CA ALA A 525 32.30 13.01 7.29
C ALA A 525 32.30 12.50 5.85
N ASP A 526 33.48 12.23 5.30
CA ASP A 526 33.59 11.61 3.98
C ASP A 526 33.07 10.16 4.01
N LEU A 527 31.91 9.92 3.40
CA LEU A 527 31.24 8.62 3.33
C LEU A 527 31.67 7.80 2.11
N THR A 528 32.52 8.34 1.23
CA THR A 528 32.99 7.64 0.02
C THR A 528 33.52 6.23 0.32
N PRO A 529 34.32 5.97 1.37
CA PRO A 529 34.86 4.64 1.62
C PRO A 529 33.77 3.62 2.01
N LEU A 530 32.78 4.06 2.78
CA LEU A 530 31.65 3.23 3.20
C LEU A 530 30.71 2.91 2.01
N ILE A 531 30.44 3.91 1.17
CA ILE A 531 29.59 3.74 -0.01
C ILE A 531 30.27 2.87 -1.07
N HIS A 532 31.58 3.03 -1.26
CA HIS A 532 32.40 2.12 -2.08
C HIS A 532 32.30 0.69 -1.57
N PHE A 533 32.53 0.47 -0.27
CA PHE A 533 32.40 -0.87 0.32
C PHE A 533 31.04 -1.51 0.01
N TRP A 534 29.94 -0.76 0.15
CA TRP A 534 28.60 -1.24 -0.17
C TRP A 534 28.22 -1.17 -1.66
N GLY A 535 29.21 -1.35 -2.54
CA GLY A 535 28.99 -1.70 -3.94
C GLY A 535 28.65 -0.54 -4.87
N ILE A 536 28.91 0.71 -4.48
CA ILE A 536 28.76 1.90 -5.33
C ILE A 536 30.07 2.68 -5.36
N GLN A 537 30.75 2.69 -6.51
CA GLN A 537 32.03 3.38 -6.69
C GLN A 537 31.82 4.80 -7.23
N PRO A 538 32.69 5.75 -6.85
CA PRO A 538 32.65 7.09 -7.44
C PRO A 538 32.99 7.05 -8.94
N GLU A 539 32.28 7.85 -9.73
CA GLU A 539 32.45 7.95 -11.18
C GLU A 539 33.67 8.82 -11.54
N HIS A 540 33.93 9.86 -10.74
CA HIS A 540 35.05 10.79 -10.89
C HIS A 540 35.80 10.97 -9.55
N PRO A 541 36.49 9.92 -9.05
CA PRO A 541 37.07 9.89 -7.70
C PRO A 541 37.98 11.09 -7.37
N THR A 542 38.82 11.53 -8.31
CA THR A 542 39.70 12.69 -8.11
C THR A 542 38.92 13.99 -7.93
N ALA A 543 37.85 14.18 -8.70
CA ALA A 543 37.01 15.36 -8.60
C ALA A 543 36.18 15.35 -7.31
N LEU A 544 35.62 14.19 -6.95
CA LEU A 544 34.91 14.00 -5.70
C LEU A 544 35.80 14.26 -4.48
N ALA A 545 37.03 13.72 -4.45
CA ALA A 545 37.98 13.96 -3.37
C ALA A 545 38.35 15.45 -3.23
N ALA A 546 38.52 16.16 -4.34
CA ALA A 546 38.74 17.60 -4.33
C ALA A 546 37.53 18.37 -3.77
N ALA A 547 36.30 17.95 -4.11
CA ALA A 547 35.07 18.52 -3.58
C ALA A 547 34.91 18.25 -2.07
N MET A 548 35.18 17.02 -1.60
CA MET A 548 35.20 16.69 -0.17
C MET A 548 36.16 17.59 0.61
N LYS A 549 37.40 17.75 0.12
CA LYS A 549 38.40 18.62 0.72
C LYS A 549 37.94 20.08 0.78
N LYS A 550 37.29 20.58 -0.27
CA LYS A 550 36.76 21.94 -0.33
C LYS A 550 35.68 22.17 0.73
N GLU A 551 34.83 21.18 0.98
CA GLU A 551 33.79 21.21 2.02
C GLU A 551 34.34 20.89 3.43
N GLY A 552 35.65 20.67 3.58
CA GLY A 552 36.28 20.36 4.86
C GLY A 552 35.99 18.95 5.38
N LEU A 553 35.43 18.08 4.55
CA LEU A 553 35.11 16.69 4.89
C LEU A 553 36.38 15.84 4.87
N LYS A 554 36.51 14.96 5.88
CA LYS A 554 37.68 14.09 6.06
C LYS A 554 37.24 12.63 6.18
N PRO A 555 38.13 11.68 5.83
CA PRO A 555 37.90 10.27 6.11
C PRO A 555 37.61 10.03 7.60
N SER A 556 36.62 9.19 7.89
CA SER A 556 36.16 8.91 9.25
C SER A 556 36.89 7.71 9.86
N ARG A 557 37.49 7.89 11.04
CA ARG A 557 38.07 6.78 11.82
C ARG A 557 37.04 5.69 12.13
N LYS A 558 35.77 6.08 12.38
CA LYS A 558 34.68 5.12 12.61
C LYS A 558 34.44 4.21 11.39
N ILE A 559 34.54 4.76 10.18
CA ILE A 559 34.42 3.97 8.94
C ILE A 559 35.63 3.03 8.80
N LEU A 560 36.84 3.53 9.06
CA LEU A 560 38.04 2.68 9.02
C LEU A 560 37.93 1.49 10.00
N GLU A 561 37.58 1.74 11.26
CA GLU A 561 37.40 0.69 12.28
C GLU A 561 36.34 -0.31 11.86
N ARG A 562 35.26 0.17 11.24
CA ARG A 562 34.21 -0.68 10.72
C ARG A 562 34.66 -1.59 9.58
N LEU A 563 35.38 -1.04 8.59
CA LEU A 563 35.92 -1.84 7.49
C LEU A 563 36.97 -2.85 7.99
N GLN A 564 37.81 -2.45 8.96
CA GLN A 564 38.75 -3.35 9.63
C GLN A 564 38.02 -4.50 10.34
N HIS A 565 36.92 -4.21 11.03
CA HIS A 565 36.08 -5.22 11.68
C HIS A 565 35.44 -6.19 10.67
N TYR A 566 34.83 -5.67 9.58
CA TYR A 566 34.27 -6.53 8.53
C TYR A 566 35.32 -7.42 7.87
N LYS A 567 36.55 -6.96 7.74
CA LYS A 567 37.64 -7.80 7.23
C LYS A 567 37.87 -9.07 8.06
N THR A 568 37.60 -9.02 9.37
CA THR A 568 37.70 -10.18 10.27
C THR A 568 36.52 -11.16 10.13
N ALA A 569 35.40 -10.71 9.57
CA ALA A 569 34.18 -11.51 9.38
C ALA A 569 34.16 -12.30 8.06
N ILE A 570 35.17 -12.12 7.19
CA ILE A 570 35.25 -12.81 5.91
C ILE A 570 35.45 -14.32 6.15
N PRO A 571 34.58 -15.19 5.61
CA PRO A 571 34.80 -16.64 5.67
C PRO A 571 36.10 -17.00 4.93
N MET A 572 37.10 -17.51 5.66
CA MET A 572 38.43 -17.71 5.08
C MET A 572 38.59 -19.03 4.33
N ASP A 573 37.74 -20.01 4.55
CA ASP A 573 37.81 -21.32 3.91
C ASP A 573 36.41 -21.92 3.68
N ASN A 574 36.35 -23.16 3.21
CA ASN A 574 35.09 -23.84 2.92
C ASN A 574 34.26 -24.11 4.18
N ASP A 575 34.90 -24.42 5.31
CA ASP A 575 34.21 -24.75 6.56
C ASP A 575 33.58 -23.49 7.16
N ALA A 576 34.31 -22.37 7.17
CA ALA A 576 33.77 -21.07 7.54
C ALA A 576 32.62 -20.64 6.60
N PHE A 577 32.75 -20.87 5.29
CA PHE A 577 31.69 -20.55 4.34
C PHE A 577 30.43 -21.42 4.54
N ARG A 578 30.59 -22.69 4.93
CA ARG A 578 29.47 -23.56 5.34
C ARG A 578 28.76 -23.03 6.59
N GLN A 579 29.52 -22.57 7.58
CA GLN A 579 28.96 -21.97 8.80
C GLN A 579 28.16 -20.70 8.47
N HIS A 580 28.75 -19.80 7.67
CA HIS A 580 28.06 -18.61 7.14
C HIS A 580 26.76 -18.99 6.40
N THR A 581 26.81 -20.00 5.53
CA THR A 581 25.63 -20.48 4.79
C THR A 581 24.53 -20.99 5.74
N HIS A 582 24.91 -21.70 6.81
CA HIS A 582 23.97 -22.18 7.81
C HIS A 582 23.35 -21.04 8.63
N LEU A 583 24.12 -20.00 8.93
CA LEU A 583 23.63 -18.80 9.61
C LEU A 583 22.59 -18.06 8.74
N VAL A 584 22.87 -17.90 7.44
CA VAL A 584 21.95 -17.25 6.50
C VAL A 584 20.70 -18.10 6.27
N TYR A 585 20.86 -19.42 6.13
CA TYR A 585 19.78 -20.36 5.88
C TYR A 585 19.76 -21.48 6.93
N PRO A 586 19.28 -21.20 8.16
CA PRO A 586 19.30 -22.17 9.26
C PRO A 586 18.38 -23.38 9.01
N LYS A 587 17.35 -23.20 8.18
CA LYS A 587 16.44 -24.27 7.72
C LYS A 587 17.01 -25.07 6.53
N GLY A 588 18.23 -24.78 6.11
CA GLY A 588 18.91 -25.39 4.97
C GLY A 588 18.55 -24.76 3.61
N LEU A 589 19.32 -25.13 2.59
CA LEU A 589 19.10 -24.74 1.20
C LEU A 589 18.01 -25.65 0.61
N ASN A 590 16.76 -25.18 0.60
CA ASN A 590 15.62 -25.97 0.11
C ASN A 590 15.81 -26.36 -1.36
N ARG A 591 15.91 -27.66 -1.67
CA ARG A 591 16.46 -28.16 -2.96
C ARG A 591 15.53 -28.08 -4.17
N ARG A 592 14.26 -27.71 -4.02
CA ARG A 592 13.30 -27.66 -5.15
C ARG A 592 13.15 -26.22 -5.65
N ASN A 593 13.71 -25.96 -6.84
CA ASN A 593 13.51 -24.74 -7.65
C ASN A 593 14.31 -23.48 -7.26
N ASN A 594 15.48 -23.62 -6.64
CA ASN A 594 16.32 -22.43 -6.42
C ASN A 594 17.00 -21.99 -7.73
N ASN A 595 17.00 -20.68 -7.97
CA ASN A 595 17.77 -20.10 -9.07
C ASN A 595 19.27 -20.13 -8.73
N PRO A 596 20.15 -20.63 -9.60
CA PRO A 596 21.59 -20.71 -9.32
C PRO A 596 22.30 -19.35 -9.22
N LEU A 597 21.61 -18.25 -9.56
CA LEU A 597 22.19 -16.92 -9.62
C LEU A 597 21.91 -16.06 -8.38
N PHE A 598 21.01 -16.47 -7.47
CA PHE A 598 20.71 -15.70 -6.26
C PHE A 598 20.15 -16.56 -5.11
N GLY A 599 20.13 -15.99 -3.91
CA GLY A 599 19.53 -16.61 -2.72
C GLY A 599 20.09 -18.01 -2.42
N PRO A 600 19.26 -18.95 -1.92
CA PRO A 600 19.74 -20.29 -1.57
C PRO A 600 20.41 -21.07 -2.72
N GLY A 601 20.00 -20.84 -3.97
CA GLY A 601 20.55 -21.55 -5.13
C GLY A 601 21.94 -21.09 -5.50
N TRP A 602 22.25 -19.80 -5.31
CA TRP A 602 23.61 -19.31 -5.44
C TRP A 602 24.54 -19.97 -4.42
N TYR A 603 24.12 -20.06 -3.15
CA TYR A 603 24.91 -20.74 -2.12
C TYR A 603 25.14 -22.21 -2.45
N GLU A 604 24.15 -22.92 -2.99
CA GLU A 604 24.28 -24.30 -3.43
C GLU A 604 25.37 -24.47 -4.50
N VAL A 605 25.44 -23.54 -5.46
CA VAL A 605 26.47 -23.53 -6.52
C VAL A 605 27.86 -23.19 -5.98
N GLN A 606 27.95 -22.31 -4.98
CA GLN A 606 29.23 -21.83 -4.44
C GLN A 606 29.81 -22.73 -3.35
N LEU A 607 28.99 -23.44 -2.58
CA LEU A 607 29.43 -24.33 -1.50
C LEU A 607 30.55 -25.32 -1.89
N PRO A 608 30.52 -26.00 -3.06
CA PRO A 608 31.63 -26.87 -3.46
C PRO A 608 32.84 -26.14 -4.05
N LYS A 609 32.75 -24.82 -4.30
CA LYS A 609 33.77 -24.02 -5.00
C LYS A 609 34.55 -23.09 -4.07
N TYR A 610 33.88 -22.54 -3.05
CA TYR A 610 34.48 -21.58 -2.14
C TYR A 610 35.61 -22.23 -1.33
N ASN A 611 36.79 -21.61 -1.32
CA ASN A 611 38.00 -22.11 -0.70
C ASN A 611 38.88 -20.95 -0.19
N GLU A 612 40.08 -21.26 0.29
CA GLU A 612 41.00 -20.26 0.87
C GLU A 612 41.38 -19.12 -0.09
N GLU A 613 41.46 -19.38 -1.39
CA GLU A 613 41.76 -18.35 -2.39
C GLU A 613 40.63 -17.32 -2.48
N HIS A 614 39.38 -17.75 -2.30
CA HIS A 614 38.23 -16.85 -2.31
C HIS A 614 38.23 -15.94 -1.07
N GLY A 615 38.52 -16.49 0.11
CA GLY A 615 38.64 -15.70 1.34
C GLY A 615 39.77 -14.67 1.25
N LYS A 616 40.95 -15.08 0.74
CA LYS A 616 42.10 -14.18 0.51
C LYS A 616 41.78 -13.07 -0.48
N ALA A 617 41.09 -13.38 -1.59
CA ALA A 617 40.69 -12.38 -2.57
C ALA A 617 39.68 -11.37 -1.98
N ALA A 618 38.75 -11.80 -1.12
CA ALA A 618 37.86 -10.88 -0.42
C ALA A 618 38.63 -9.97 0.56
N GLN A 619 39.57 -10.53 1.33
CA GLN A 619 40.42 -9.73 2.21
C GLN A 619 41.29 -8.72 1.46
N ALA A 620 41.83 -9.10 0.30
CA ALA A 620 42.59 -8.21 -0.57
C ALA A 620 41.72 -7.07 -1.09
N ALA A 621 40.54 -7.38 -1.65
CA ALA A 621 39.62 -6.35 -2.16
C ALA A 621 39.20 -5.34 -1.08
N LEU A 622 38.94 -5.79 0.15
CA LEU A 622 38.64 -4.89 1.27
C LEU A 622 39.86 -4.07 1.71
N GLN A 623 41.06 -4.68 1.70
CA GLN A 623 42.29 -3.95 2.00
C GLN A 623 42.55 -2.85 0.95
N ASP A 624 42.32 -3.12 -0.33
CA ASP A 624 42.48 -2.14 -1.40
C ASP A 624 41.57 -0.91 -1.19
N ILE A 625 40.33 -1.13 -0.73
CA ILE A 625 39.42 -0.03 -0.36
C ILE A 625 39.98 0.77 0.82
N ILE A 626 40.48 0.09 1.86
CA ILE A 626 41.07 0.74 3.04
C ILE A 626 42.29 1.58 2.62
N ASP A 627 43.22 1.02 1.85
CA ASP A 627 44.44 1.69 1.42
C ASP A 627 44.15 2.87 0.50
N LEU A 628 43.12 2.77 -0.34
CA LEU A 628 42.69 3.83 -1.25
C LEU A 628 42.23 5.09 -0.48
N TYR A 629 41.51 4.93 0.63
CA TYR A 629 40.85 6.04 1.31
C TYR A 629 41.49 6.46 2.64
N PHE A 630 42.34 5.62 3.23
CA PHE A 630 43.00 5.88 4.52
C PHE A 630 44.52 5.76 4.42
N PRO A 631 45.19 6.43 3.47
CA PRO A 631 46.64 6.31 3.31
C PRO A 631 47.34 6.80 4.59
N GLY A 632 48.10 5.90 5.23
CA GLY A 632 48.89 6.21 6.43
C GLY A 632 48.14 6.18 7.77
N MET A 633 46.92 5.62 7.83
CA MET A 633 46.19 5.37 9.09
C MET A 633 46.11 3.88 9.48
N GLY A 634 46.98 3.06 8.90
CA GLY A 634 47.07 1.61 9.15
C GLY A 634 47.74 1.24 10.46
#